data_AF-A0A1U8CSP6-F1
#
_entry.id   AF-A0A1U8CSP6-F1
#
_cell.length_a   1.000
_cell.length_b   1.000
_cell.length_c   1.000
_cell.angle_alpha   90.00
_cell.angle_beta   90.00
_cell.angle_gamma   90.00
#
_symmetry.space_group_name_H-M   'P 1'
#
loop_
_entity.id
_entity.type
_entity.pdbx_description
1 polymer ?
#
loop_
_entity_poly.entity_id
_entity_poly.type
_entity_poly.pdbx_seq_one_letter_code
_entity_poly.pdbx_strand_id
1 'polypeptide(L)'
;LCMQYWPEKTSGCYGPIQVEFVSADIDEDIIHRIFRICNMARPQDGYRIVQHLQYIGWPAYRDTPPSKRSLLKVVRRLEKWQEQYDGREGRTVVHCL
;
A
#
# COMPACT_ATOMS: atom_id res chain seq x y z
N LEU A 1 -7.59 -9.00 13.29
CA LEU A 1 -7.99 -8.92 11.86
C LEU A 1 -8.03 -7.45 11.47
N CYS A 2 -7.37 -7.04 10.38
CA CYS A 2 -7.39 -5.67 9.90
C CYS A 2 -8.61 -5.51 8.98
N MET A 3 -9.51 -4.57 9.30
CA MET A 3 -10.64 -4.29 8.42
C MET A 3 -10.13 -3.65 7.13
N GLN A 4 -10.79 -3.96 6.02
CA GLN A 4 -10.45 -3.37 4.73
C GLN A 4 -10.74 -1.87 4.73
N TYR A 5 -9.70 -1.06 4.51
CA TYR A 5 -9.77 0.41 4.48
C TYR A 5 -9.54 0.98 3.06
N TRP A 6 -9.61 0.15 2.03
CA TRP A 6 -9.39 0.54 0.63
C TRP A 6 -10.52 0.04 -0.29
N PRO A 7 -10.77 0.71 -1.43
CA PRO A 7 -11.75 0.27 -2.42
C PRO A 7 -11.21 -0.88 -3.30
N GLU A 8 -12.08 -1.77 -3.79
CA GLU A 8 -11.65 -2.91 -4.61
C GLU A 8 -11.54 -2.64 -6.11
N LYS A 9 -12.43 -1.81 -6.67
CA LYS A 9 -12.56 -1.72 -8.15
C LYS A 9 -12.73 -0.31 -8.71
N THR A 10 -13.22 0.65 -7.92
CA THR A 10 -13.53 2.00 -8.41
C THR A 10 -12.91 3.05 -7.50
N SER A 11 -13.71 3.71 -6.69
CA SER A 11 -13.25 4.67 -5.69
C SER A 11 -14.12 4.57 -4.45
N GLY A 12 -13.57 5.00 -3.32
CA GLY A 12 -14.26 5.10 -2.05
C GLY A 12 -13.93 6.43 -1.37
N CYS A 13 -14.90 6.98 -0.64
CA CYS A 13 -14.71 8.17 0.17
C CYS A 13 -14.63 7.79 1.65
N TYR A 14 -13.59 8.29 2.32
CA TYR A 14 -13.32 8.09 3.75
C TYR A 14 -13.24 9.47 4.39
N GLY A 15 -14.40 10.02 4.77
CA GLY A 15 -14.52 11.44 5.11
C GLY A 15 -14.17 12.32 3.89
N PRO A 16 -13.31 13.35 4.03
CA PRO A 16 -12.92 14.22 2.93
C PRO A 16 -11.90 13.56 1.97
N ILE A 17 -11.42 12.35 2.27
CA ILE A 17 -10.40 11.68 1.47
C ILE A 17 -11.07 10.75 0.45
N GLN A 18 -10.86 11.03 -0.83
CA GLN A 18 -11.22 10.11 -1.90
C GLN A 18 -10.02 9.23 -2.22
N VAL A 19 -10.25 7.92 -2.27
CA VAL A 19 -9.27 6.90 -2.67
C VAL A 19 -9.79 6.24 -3.93
N GLU A 20 -9.00 6.25 -4.98
CA GLU A 20 -9.31 5.59 -6.25
C GLU A 20 -8.34 4.44 -6.49
N PHE A 21 -8.91 3.31 -6.88
CA PHE A 21 -8.17 2.14 -7.31
C PHE A 21 -7.60 2.39 -8.72
N VAL A 22 -6.28 2.34 -8.85
CA VAL A 22 -5.60 2.51 -10.15
C VAL A 22 -5.27 1.15 -10.75
N SER A 23 -4.59 0.30 -9.99
CA SER A 23 -4.20 -1.03 -10.43
C SER A 23 -3.84 -1.94 -9.26
N ALA A 24 -3.78 -3.25 -9.53
CA ALA A 24 -3.21 -4.22 -8.62
C ALA A 24 -2.45 -5.30 -9.39
N ASP A 25 -1.38 -5.80 -8.78
CA ASP A 25 -0.67 -7.00 -9.19
C ASP A 25 -0.44 -7.92 -7.99
N ILE A 26 -0.29 -9.20 -8.29
CA ILE A 26 0.03 -10.23 -7.31
C ILE A 26 1.35 -10.87 -7.74
N ASP A 27 2.32 -10.88 -6.84
CA ASP A 27 3.62 -11.55 -7.00
C ASP A 27 3.84 -12.47 -5.83
N GLU A 28 3.60 -13.77 -6.06
CA GLU A 28 3.67 -14.83 -5.06
C GLU A 28 2.91 -14.46 -3.77
N ASP A 29 3.65 -14.08 -2.74
CA ASP A 29 3.17 -13.80 -1.38
C ASP A 29 2.89 -12.29 -1.15
N ILE A 30 2.84 -11.48 -2.21
CA ILE A 30 2.68 -10.02 -2.10
C ILE A 30 1.55 -9.57 -3.00
N ILE A 31 0.54 -8.92 -2.41
CA ILE A 31 -0.45 -8.15 -3.15
C ILE A 31 0.00 -6.69 -3.19
N HIS A 32 0.22 -6.16 -4.39
CA HIS A 32 0.57 -4.77 -4.61
C HIS A 32 -0.62 -4.04 -5.23
N ARG A 33 -1.00 -2.91 -4.63
CA ARG A 33 -2.06 -2.04 -5.15
C ARG A 33 -1.54 -0.63 -5.30
N ILE A 34 -1.98 0.04 -6.36
CA ILE A 34 -1.71 1.46 -6.59
C ILE A 34 -3.02 2.20 -6.41
N PHE A 35 -2.97 3.24 -5.57
CA PHE A 35 -4.10 4.13 -5.32
C PHE A 35 -3.76 5.56 -5.70
N ARG A 36 -4.77 6.28 -6.19
CA ARG A 36 -4.75 7.74 -6.29
C ARG A 36 -5.58 8.29 -5.14
N ILE A 37 -4.97 9.13 -4.30
CA ILE A 37 -5.61 9.71 -3.12
C ILE A 37 -5.72 11.22 -3.27
N CYS A 38 -6.94 11.74 -3.10
CA CYS A 38 -7.27 13.15 -3.19
C CYS A 38 -7.93 13.63 -1.89
N ASN A 39 -7.56 14.82 -1.41
CA ASN A 39 -8.32 15.50 -0.36
C ASN A 39 -9.38 16.40 -1.00
N MET A 40 -10.64 15.95 -0.99
CA MET A 40 -11.75 16.67 -1.61
C MET A 40 -12.08 17.98 -0.91
N ALA A 41 -11.65 18.17 0.34
CA ALA A 41 -11.76 19.46 1.04
C ALA A 41 -10.67 20.46 0.62
N ARG A 42 -9.60 20.00 -0.05
CA ARG A 42 -8.50 20.83 -0.56
C ARG A 42 -8.07 20.39 -1.98
N PRO A 43 -8.95 20.52 -3.00
CA PRO A 43 -8.67 20.01 -4.35
C PRO A 43 -7.41 20.62 -5.00
N GLN A 44 -7.03 21.82 -4.60
CA GLN A 44 -5.83 22.51 -5.08
C GLN A 44 -4.52 21.82 -4.69
N ASP A 45 -4.53 20.97 -3.65
CA ASP A 45 -3.35 20.19 -3.26
C ASP A 45 -3.04 19.08 -4.28
N GLY A 46 -3.96 18.83 -5.23
CA GLY A 46 -3.87 17.76 -6.22
C GLY A 46 -4.06 16.38 -5.59
N TYR A 47 -3.41 15.39 -6.19
CA TYR A 47 -3.48 14.00 -5.75
C TYR A 47 -2.11 13.46 -5.33
N ARG A 48 -2.13 12.37 -4.57
CA ARG A 48 -0.95 11.55 -4.26
C ARG A 48 -1.13 10.14 -4.78
N ILE A 49 -0.10 9.60 -5.42
CA ILE A 49 -0.01 8.17 -5.71
C ILE A 49 0.52 7.47 -4.46
N VAL A 50 -0.21 6.45 -4.02
CA VAL A 50 0.15 5.62 -2.87
C VAL A 50 0.27 4.18 -3.32
N GLN A 51 1.42 3.57 -3.03
CA GLN A 51 1.61 2.13 -3.14
C GLN A 51 1.20 1.45 -1.85
N HIS A 52 0.46 0.36 -1.98
CA HIS A 52 0.02 -0.48 -0.89
C HIS A 52 0.56 -1.90 -1.10
N LEU A 53 1.52 -2.29 -0.28
CA LEU A 53 2.14 -3.60 -0.29
C LEU A 53 1.58 -4.43 0.87
N GLN A 54 0.91 -5.54 0.55
CA GLN A 54 0.35 -6.46 1.53
C GLN A 54 1.08 -7.80 1.43
N TYR A 55 1.84 -8.13 2.47
CA TYR A 55 2.49 -9.44 2.58
C TYR A 55 1.48 -10.47 3.09
N ILE A 56 1.18 -11.48 2.28
CA ILE A 56 0.25 -12.57 2.59
C ILE A 56 0.96 -13.90 2.89
N GLY A 57 2.29 -13.94 2.76
CA GLY A 57 3.11 -15.13 3.03
C GLY A 57 3.43 -15.39 4.52
N TRP A 58 2.89 -14.60 5.44
CA TRP A 58 3.06 -14.80 6.89
C TRP A 58 1.80 -15.44 7.50
N PRO A 59 1.84 -16.73 7.86
CA PRO A 59 0.70 -17.39 8.50
C PRO A 59 0.48 -16.90 9.94
N ALA A 60 -0.77 -16.64 10.32
CA ALA A 60 -1.12 -16.09 11.64
C ALA A 60 -0.68 -16.95 12.84
N TYR A 61 -0.47 -18.25 12.65
CA TYR A 61 -0.05 -19.18 13.71
C TYR A 61 1.47 -19.22 13.93
N ARG A 62 2.26 -18.41 13.20
CA ARG A 62 3.72 -18.38 13.31
C ARG A 62 4.22 -17.04 13.83
N ASP A 63 5.23 -17.11 14.70
CA ASP A 63 5.93 -15.93 15.21
C ASP A 63 6.91 -15.31 14.19
N THR A 64 7.28 -16.06 13.15
CA THR A 64 8.18 -15.58 12.09
C THR A 64 7.71 -16.05 10.71
N PRO A 65 7.99 -15.28 9.65
CA PRO A 65 7.62 -15.68 8.30
C PRO A 65 8.42 -16.94 7.90
N PRO A 66 7.79 -17.89 7.19
CA PRO A 66 8.46 -19.13 6.77
C PRO A 66 9.63 -18.88 5.82
N SER A 67 9.60 -17.77 5.06
CA SER A 67 10.63 -17.41 4.09
C SER A 67 11.12 -15.98 4.29
N LYS A 68 12.36 -15.83 4.79
CA LYS A 68 13.05 -14.54 4.86
C LYS A 68 13.21 -13.91 3.48
N ARG A 69 13.46 -14.72 2.45
CA ARG A 69 13.59 -14.28 1.06
C ARG A 69 12.30 -13.61 0.57
N SER A 70 11.15 -14.20 0.90
CA SER A 70 9.84 -13.66 0.52
C SER A 70 9.58 -12.30 1.19
N LEU A 71 9.88 -12.17 2.49
CA LEU A 71 9.80 -10.88 3.19
C LEU A 71 10.74 -9.82 2.60
N LEU A 72 11.98 -10.19 2.26
CA LEU A 72 12.95 -9.27 1.65
C LEU A 72 12.51 -8.75 0.27
N LYS A 73 11.64 -9.48 -0.45
CA LYS A 73 11.03 -8.96 -1.69
C LYS A 73 10.14 -7.74 -1.42
N VAL A 74 9.42 -7.71 -0.29
CA VAL A 74 8.59 -6.56 0.13
C VAL A 74 9.49 -5.34 0.39
N VAL A 75 10.57 -5.54 1.15
CA VAL A 75 11.55 -4.48 1.46
C VAL A 75 12.16 -3.91 0.18
N ARG A 76 12.60 -4.77 -0.73
CA ARG A 76 13.20 -4.33 -2.01
C ARG A 76 12.22 -3.55 -2.90
N ARG A 77 10.93 -3.92 -2.89
CA ARG A 77 9.89 -3.16 -3.61
C ARG A 77 9.69 -1.78 -3.00
N LEU A 78 9.67 -1.71 -1.67
CA LEU A 78 9.58 -0.44 -0.94
C LEU A 78 10.77 0.47 -1.27
N GLU A 79 12.00 -0.05 -1.20
CA GLU A 79 13.23 0.71 -1.51
C GLU A 79 13.20 1.25 -2.95
N LYS A 80 12.88 0.39 -3.93
CA LYS A 80 12.77 0.80 -5.34
C LYS A 80 11.73 1.91 -5.54
N TRP A 81 10.60 1.84 -4.82
CA TRP A 81 9.60 2.90 -4.89
C TRP A 81 10.11 4.20 -4.28
N GLN A 82 10.80 4.13 -3.15
CA GLN A 82 11.38 5.31 -2.48
C GLN A 82 12.44 5.99 -3.37
N GLU A 83 13.24 5.23 -4.12
CA GLU A 83 14.21 5.78 -5.08
C GLU A 83 13.54 6.51 -6.26
N GLN A 84 12.41 5.98 -6.74
CA GLN A 84 11.66 6.58 -7.86
C GLN A 84 10.82 7.79 -7.43
N TYR A 85 10.52 7.90 -6.15
CA TYR A 85 9.73 8.99 -5.61
C TYR A 85 10.63 10.22 -5.44
N ASP A 86 10.28 11.30 -6.14
CA ASP A 86 11.09 12.51 -6.35
C ASP A 86 11.25 13.40 -5.09
N GLY A 87 11.76 12.83 -4.00
CA GLY A 87 12.21 13.56 -2.81
C GLY A 87 11.12 14.24 -1.97
N ARG A 88 9.82 14.04 -2.24
CA ARG A 88 8.75 14.56 -1.37
C ARG A 88 8.78 13.83 -0.02
N GLU A 89 8.75 14.59 1.08
CA GLU A 89 8.64 14.07 2.46
C GLU A 89 7.46 13.10 2.59
N GLY A 90 7.76 11.81 2.52
CA GLY A 90 6.81 10.72 2.71
C GLY A 90 7.37 9.74 3.73
N ARG A 91 6.58 9.43 4.76
CA ARG A 91 6.91 8.34 5.69
C ARG A 91 6.22 7.06 5.21
N THR A 92 6.91 5.94 5.32
CA THR A 92 6.31 4.63 5.11
C THR A 92 5.45 4.27 6.31
N VAL A 93 4.19 3.94 6.07
CA VAL A 93 3.29 3.39 7.10
C VAL A 93 3.36 1.88 7.03
N VAL A 94 3.67 1.26 8.17
CA VAL A 94 3.68 -0.20 8.35
C VAL A 94 2.69 -0.54 9.45
N HIS A 95 1.81 -1.50 9.20
CA HIS A 95 0.89 -2.01 10.22
C HIS A 95 0.75 -3.52 10.07
N CYS A 96 0.37 -4.15 11.18
CA CYS A 96 -0.02 -5.56 11.25
C CYS A 96 -1.21 -5.68 12.22
N LEU A 97 -1.60 -6.91 12.55
CA LEU A 97 -2.65 -7.18 13.54
C LEU A 97 -2.24 -6.77 14.95
#